data_AF-A0A3N2BCY2-F1
#
_entry.id   AF-A0A3N2BCY2-F1
#
_cell.length_a   1.000
_cell.length_b   1.000
_cell.length_c   1.000
_cell.angle_alpha   90.00
_cell.angle_beta   90.00
_cell.angle_gamma   90.00
#
_symmetry.space_group_name_H-M   'P 1'
#
loop_
_entity.id
_entity.type
_entity.pdbx_description
1 polymer ?
#
loop_
_entity_poly.entity_id
_entity_poly.type
_entity_poly.pdbx_seq_one_letter_code
_entity_poly.pdbx_strand_id
1 'polypeptide(L)'
;MTRALRSDQARRGWITTAASFLSASALVACTSAGGSSTGEGLATDLAYLPVPAEGDAVTIQATDLDHVAEVTGHPKPDPEDGADAFLDWAVAVGPSQGGPVTTALGPDSLGWSANAAFADEVHEALGVSLLSVDRFTEVLSPPNSAAVLHGPYDTELIDSALGGRTEDVWQLGDPDGGLDPEAARLIAPSGSGTLMEVDDRLLIAPRPEPVTSLRDNQATTFDEDAPAVATAEALDAEPWYSATLIPDPYGPPDPAMLLEMDIEEFEAALGYEGLLPFAWLGVGLDLDGEAHLVRAVYTHLDEDSAHANAELLEAIVTGGRTLQGQPYSDHFELRTLEVEGEQVLMTLEQLDGAPGVARSMLQQREGLFFYR
;
A
#
# COMPACT_ATOMS: atom_id res chain seq x y z
N MET A 1 -18.87 35.20 63.98
CA MET A 1 -20.03 36.00 64.44
C MET A 1 -19.87 37.42 63.90
N THR A 2 -20.91 37.90 63.22
CA THR A 2 -21.23 39.31 62.93
C THR A 2 -20.55 40.05 61.76
N ARG A 3 -21.32 40.08 60.66
CA ARG A 3 -21.34 41.02 59.52
C ARG A 3 -21.20 42.51 59.90
N ALA A 4 -20.62 43.29 58.98
CA ALA A 4 -21.17 44.60 58.61
C ALA A 4 -20.98 44.86 57.09
N LEU A 5 -22.10 45.23 56.46
CA LEU A 5 -22.31 45.57 55.06
C LEU A 5 -22.28 47.10 54.87
N ARG A 6 -21.89 47.57 53.68
CA ARG A 6 -22.49 48.64 52.82
C ARG A 6 -21.40 49.11 51.84
N SER A 7 -21.48 48.79 50.55
CA SER A 7 -22.37 49.32 49.50
C SER A 7 -22.20 50.82 49.26
N ASP A 8 -21.53 51.17 48.16
CA ASP A 8 -22.05 52.23 47.30
C ASP A 8 -21.82 51.89 45.83
N GLN A 9 -22.89 52.07 45.06
CA GLN A 9 -23.03 51.78 43.64
C GLN A 9 -22.88 53.07 42.82
N ALA A 10 -22.65 52.84 41.52
CA ALA A 10 -22.96 53.69 40.36
C ALA A 10 -21.79 54.58 39.86
N ARG A 11 -21.47 54.67 38.57
CA ARG A 11 -22.30 54.54 37.35
C ARG A 11 -21.52 54.01 36.14
N ARG A 12 -22.32 53.38 35.28
CA ARG A 12 -22.18 53.01 33.85
C ARG A 12 -21.30 53.93 32.97
N GLY A 13 -20.57 53.27 32.07
CA GLY A 13 -20.19 53.76 30.74
C GLY A 13 -19.75 52.58 29.87
N TRP A 14 -20.60 52.14 28.94
CA TRP A 14 -20.27 51.20 27.86
C TRP A 14 -19.55 51.96 26.73
N ILE A 15 -18.57 51.32 26.05
CA ILE A 15 -18.43 51.22 24.58
C ILE A 15 -17.07 50.56 24.24
N THR A 16 -17.18 49.38 23.64
CA THR A 16 -16.38 48.73 22.60
C THR A 16 -15.10 49.41 22.07
N THR A 17 -13.98 48.69 22.07
CA THR A 17 -13.11 48.54 20.87
C THR A 17 -12.30 47.24 21.03
N ALA A 18 -12.69 46.20 20.30
CA ALA A 18 -11.87 45.03 20.05
C ALA A 18 -10.85 45.40 18.97
N ALA A 19 -9.56 45.30 19.27
CA ALA A 19 -8.50 45.42 18.30
C ALA A 19 -7.99 44.02 17.98
N SER A 20 -8.53 43.44 16.92
CA SER A 20 -8.00 42.24 16.27
C SER A 20 -6.63 42.58 15.67
N PHE A 21 -5.57 41.99 16.21
CA PHE A 21 -4.29 41.92 15.50
C PHE A 21 -4.38 40.79 14.49
N LEU A 22 -4.69 41.15 13.25
CA LEU A 22 -4.45 40.31 12.06
C LEU A 22 -2.93 40.30 11.82
N SER A 23 -2.27 39.25 12.31
CA SER A 23 -0.95 38.87 11.82
C SER A 23 -1.14 38.22 10.45
N ALA A 24 -0.84 38.99 9.40
CA ALA A 24 -0.70 38.48 8.05
C ALA A 24 0.64 37.70 7.98
N SER A 25 0.60 36.41 8.27
CA SER A 25 1.64 35.49 7.84
C SER A 25 1.50 35.32 6.33
N ALA A 26 2.39 35.97 5.59
CA ALA A 26 2.52 35.78 4.16
C ALA A 26 2.99 34.34 3.91
N LEU A 27 2.07 33.47 3.51
CA LEU A 27 2.35 32.22 2.85
C LEU A 27 3.10 32.53 1.56
N VAL A 28 4.42 32.39 1.60
CA VAL A 28 5.22 32.14 0.40
C VAL A 28 4.88 30.71 -0.01
N ALA A 29 3.89 30.56 -0.89
CA ALA A 29 3.66 29.34 -1.61
C ALA A 29 4.88 29.13 -2.53
N CYS A 30 5.84 28.35 -2.07
CA CYS A 30 6.70 27.61 -2.97
C CYS A 30 5.77 26.62 -3.67
N THR A 31 5.36 26.95 -4.89
CA THR A 31 4.75 26.00 -5.81
C THR A 31 5.84 24.98 -6.18
N SER A 32 5.97 23.92 -5.39
CA SER A 32 6.50 22.66 -5.90
C SER A 32 5.48 22.17 -6.92
N ALA A 33 5.93 22.04 -8.16
CA ALA A 33 5.18 21.38 -9.21
C ALA A 33 5.27 19.87 -8.94
N GLY A 34 4.44 19.37 -8.03
CA GLY A 34 4.11 17.95 -7.91
C GLY A 34 2.67 17.81 -8.41
N GLY A 35 2.48 17.17 -9.55
CA GLY A 35 1.17 17.00 -10.16
C GLY A 35 0.33 16.04 -9.33
N SER A 36 -0.54 16.57 -8.47
CA SER A 36 -1.68 15.82 -7.96
C SER A 36 -2.66 15.64 -9.13
N SER A 37 -2.65 14.46 -9.77
CA SER A 37 -3.74 14.05 -10.65
C SER A 37 -4.94 13.73 -9.76
N THR A 38 -5.86 14.69 -9.67
CA THR A 38 -7.13 14.52 -8.96
C THR A 38 -7.96 13.43 -9.65
N GLY A 39 -7.80 12.17 -9.24
CA GLY A 39 -8.53 11.01 -9.77
C GLY A 39 -7.73 9.71 -9.91
N GLU A 40 -6.42 9.73 -9.65
CA GLU A 40 -5.55 8.55 -9.74
C GLU A 40 -4.93 8.32 -8.35
N GLY A 41 -5.02 7.09 -7.83
CA GLY A 41 -4.61 6.78 -6.47
C GLY A 41 -5.01 5.36 -6.07
N LEU A 42 -4.44 4.86 -4.99
CA LEU A 42 -4.73 3.54 -4.45
C LEU A 42 -6.20 3.41 -4.05
N ALA A 43 -6.78 4.45 -3.45
CA ALA A 43 -8.19 4.46 -3.04
C ALA A 43 -9.15 4.29 -4.22
N THR A 44 -8.82 4.90 -5.37
CA THR A 44 -9.65 4.78 -6.58
C THR A 44 -9.57 3.37 -7.18
N ASP A 45 -8.42 2.71 -7.06
CA ASP A 45 -8.23 1.37 -7.62
C ASP A 45 -9.00 0.28 -6.83
N LEU A 46 -9.34 0.54 -5.56
CA LEU A 46 -10.13 -0.38 -4.74
C LEU A 46 -11.50 -0.71 -5.35
N ALA A 47 -12.07 0.19 -6.17
CA ALA A 47 -13.34 -0.02 -6.87
C ALA A 47 -13.27 -1.11 -7.96
N TYR A 48 -12.08 -1.57 -8.31
CA TYR A 48 -11.86 -2.58 -9.35
C TYR A 48 -11.23 -3.86 -8.80
N LEU A 49 -10.98 -3.93 -7.49
CA LEU A 49 -10.43 -5.10 -6.82
C LEU A 49 -11.55 -5.87 -6.12
N PRO A 50 -11.90 -7.08 -6.60
CA PRO A 50 -12.89 -7.92 -5.94
C PRO A 50 -12.45 -8.33 -4.53
N VAL A 51 -13.38 -8.28 -3.58
CA VAL A 51 -13.20 -8.85 -2.25
C VAL A 51 -13.26 -10.37 -2.37
N PRO A 52 -12.25 -11.10 -1.89
CA PRO A 52 -12.25 -12.56 -1.94
C PRO A 52 -13.25 -13.16 -0.95
N ALA A 53 -13.39 -14.49 -0.95
CA ALA A 53 -14.33 -15.15 -0.07
C ALA A 53 -13.94 -14.98 1.41
N GLU A 54 -14.93 -15.01 2.31
CA GLU A 54 -14.69 -14.92 3.75
C GLU A 54 -13.69 -15.98 4.22
N GLY A 55 -12.64 -15.55 4.92
CA GLY A 55 -11.58 -16.41 5.45
C GLY A 55 -10.36 -16.58 4.55
N ASP A 56 -10.40 -16.09 3.31
CA ASP A 56 -9.21 -16.03 2.45
C ASP A 56 -8.24 -14.96 2.97
N ALA A 57 -6.94 -15.25 2.86
CA ALA A 57 -5.91 -14.28 3.21
C ALA A 57 -5.86 -13.18 2.13
N VAL A 58 -5.87 -11.93 2.57
CA VAL A 58 -5.88 -10.76 1.68
C VAL A 58 -4.66 -9.90 1.94
N THR A 59 -4.04 -9.45 0.86
CA THR A 59 -3.08 -8.34 0.88
C THR A 59 -3.28 -7.57 -0.40
N ILE A 60 -3.43 -6.25 -0.31
CA ILE A 60 -3.47 -5.37 -1.47
C ILE A 60 -2.09 -4.73 -1.58
N GLN A 61 -1.49 -4.77 -2.76
CA GLN A 61 -0.21 -4.13 -3.02
C GLN A 61 -0.33 -3.18 -4.19
N ALA A 62 0.41 -2.07 -4.14
CA ALA A 62 0.49 -1.13 -5.24
C ALA A 62 1.92 -0.64 -5.44
N THR A 63 2.24 -0.24 -6.66
CA THR A 63 3.51 0.44 -6.97
C THR A 63 3.28 1.40 -8.11
N ASP A 64 3.81 2.60 -7.92
CA ASP A 64 3.94 3.64 -8.93
C ASP A 64 5.36 3.54 -9.51
N LEU A 65 5.48 2.90 -10.67
CA LEU A 65 6.76 2.62 -11.31
C LEU A 65 7.39 3.91 -11.89
N ASP A 66 6.58 4.91 -12.20
CA ASP A 66 7.07 6.22 -12.64
C ASP A 66 7.67 6.98 -11.46
N HIS A 67 7.02 6.96 -10.29
CA HIS A 67 7.59 7.51 -9.05
C HIS A 67 8.83 6.74 -8.62
N VAL A 68 8.87 5.40 -8.75
CA VAL A 68 10.10 4.61 -8.56
C VAL A 68 11.23 5.14 -9.47
N ALA A 69 10.96 5.36 -10.75
CA ALA A 69 11.96 5.88 -11.69
C ALA A 69 12.43 7.29 -11.33
N GLU A 70 11.52 8.16 -10.87
CA GLU A 70 11.84 9.51 -10.40
C GLU A 70 12.77 9.48 -9.18
N VAL A 71 12.38 8.77 -8.12
CA VAL A 71 13.13 8.79 -6.85
C VAL A 71 14.45 8.05 -6.92
N THR A 72 14.54 7.01 -7.75
CA THR A 72 15.79 6.23 -7.92
C THR A 72 16.74 6.84 -8.95
N GLY A 73 16.24 7.71 -9.84
CA GLY A 73 17.01 8.21 -10.98
C GLY A 73 17.31 7.14 -12.04
N HIS A 74 16.60 6.00 -12.00
CA HIS A 74 16.68 4.92 -12.97
C HIS A 74 15.44 4.94 -13.87
N PRO A 75 15.46 5.64 -15.02
CA PRO A 75 14.31 5.71 -15.91
C PRO A 75 13.92 4.30 -16.39
N LYS A 76 12.61 4.04 -16.43
CA LYS A 76 12.03 2.85 -17.03
C LYS A 76 12.46 2.77 -18.50
N PRO A 77 13.01 1.64 -18.98
CA PRO A 77 13.38 1.52 -20.39
C PRO A 77 12.14 1.45 -21.27
N ASP A 78 12.30 1.76 -22.56
CA ASP A 78 11.20 1.68 -23.50
C ASP A 78 10.85 0.21 -23.75
N PRO A 79 9.58 -0.15 -24.02
CA PRO A 79 9.19 -1.53 -24.34
C PRO A 79 9.99 -2.16 -25.49
N GLU A 80 10.50 -1.34 -26.43
CA GLU A 80 11.32 -1.78 -27.56
C GLU A 80 12.77 -2.14 -27.19
N ASP A 81 13.23 -1.78 -25.99
CA ASP A 81 14.60 -2.07 -25.51
C ASP A 81 14.78 -3.55 -25.10
N GLY A 82 13.67 -4.25 -24.87
CA GLY A 82 13.60 -5.70 -24.67
C GLY A 82 13.91 -6.20 -23.25
N ALA A 83 13.89 -7.52 -23.08
CA ALA A 83 13.98 -8.17 -21.77
C ALA A 83 15.29 -7.91 -21.00
N ASP A 84 16.43 -7.78 -21.68
CA ASP A 84 17.71 -7.48 -21.04
C ASP A 84 17.68 -6.10 -20.36
N ALA A 85 17.09 -5.09 -21.03
CA ALA A 85 16.95 -3.75 -20.47
C ALA A 85 15.96 -3.74 -19.29
N PHE A 86 14.85 -4.49 -19.39
CA PHE A 86 13.94 -4.68 -18.27
C PHE A 86 14.64 -5.30 -17.06
N LEU A 87 15.42 -6.36 -17.27
CA LEU A 87 16.13 -7.04 -16.17
C LEU A 87 17.16 -6.13 -15.50
N ASP A 88 17.94 -5.41 -16.29
CA ASP A 88 18.92 -4.44 -15.77
C ASP A 88 18.23 -3.35 -14.94
N TRP A 89 17.11 -2.82 -15.42
CA TRP A 89 16.30 -1.85 -14.69
C TRP A 89 15.68 -2.44 -13.42
N ALA A 90 15.04 -3.62 -13.50
CA ALA A 90 14.42 -4.30 -12.38
C ALA A 90 15.44 -4.65 -11.27
N VAL A 91 16.68 -4.99 -11.63
CA VAL A 91 17.79 -5.16 -10.67
C VAL A 91 18.20 -3.82 -10.06
N ALA A 92 18.18 -2.74 -10.85
CA ALA A 92 18.55 -1.40 -10.43
C ALA A 92 17.48 -0.67 -9.60
N VAL A 93 16.22 -1.12 -9.59
CA VAL A 93 15.13 -0.57 -8.75
C VAL A 93 14.56 -1.57 -7.75
N GLY A 94 14.98 -2.83 -7.83
CA GLY A 94 14.57 -3.91 -6.94
C GLY A 94 15.41 -4.02 -5.67
N PRO A 95 15.07 -4.96 -4.78
CA PRO A 95 15.76 -5.15 -3.49
C PRO A 95 17.24 -5.54 -3.71
N SER A 96 18.16 -4.57 -3.67
CA SER A 96 19.60 -4.84 -3.81
C SER A 96 20.26 -5.18 -2.47
N GLN A 97 21.26 -6.07 -2.49
CA GLN A 97 22.02 -6.52 -1.30
C GLN A 97 23.14 -5.54 -0.86
N GLY A 98 23.23 -4.33 -1.41
CA GLY A 98 24.38 -3.46 -1.13
C GLY A 98 24.37 -2.02 -1.64
N GLY A 99 23.22 -1.48 -2.06
CA GLY A 99 23.06 -0.07 -2.42
C GLY A 99 21.68 0.47 -2.01
N PRO A 100 21.47 1.80 -2.02
CA PRO A 100 20.16 2.40 -1.78
C PRO A 100 19.30 2.12 -3.00
N VAL A 101 18.58 1.02 -2.99
CA VAL A 101 17.74 0.63 -4.11
C VAL A 101 16.44 0.09 -3.56
N THR A 102 15.38 0.82 -3.88
CA THR A 102 13.98 0.67 -3.47
C THR A 102 13.48 -0.77 -3.43
N THR A 103 12.35 -0.99 -2.76
CA THR A 103 11.64 -2.27 -2.78
C THR A 103 10.39 -2.21 -3.65
N ALA A 104 10.57 -1.63 -4.84
CA ALA A 104 9.52 -1.59 -5.86
C ALA A 104 8.91 -2.97 -6.03
N LEU A 105 7.60 -3.02 -5.91
CA LEU A 105 6.82 -4.22 -6.10
C LEU A 105 6.51 -4.38 -7.59
N GLY A 106 6.43 -5.61 -8.05
CA GLY A 106 5.90 -5.93 -9.36
C GLY A 106 4.57 -6.65 -9.21
N PRO A 107 3.68 -6.57 -10.21
CA PRO A 107 2.43 -7.32 -10.20
C PRO A 107 2.72 -8.83 -10.26
N ASP A 108 2.32 -9.56 -9.22
CA ASP A 108 2.54 -11.01 -9.10
C ASP A 108 1.63 -11.78 -10.07
N SER A 109 0.46 -11.25 -10.41
CA SER A 109 -0.46 -11.75 -11.44
C SER A 109 0.14 -11.79 -12.83
N LEU A 110 1.15 -10.96 -13.12
CA LEU A 110 1.95 -11.03 -14.34
C LEU A 110 3.26 -11.81 -14.15
N GLY A 111 3.49 -12.34 -12.94
CA GLY A 111 4.71 -13.05 -12.57
C GLY A 111 5.95 -12.18 -12.71
N TRP A 112 5.87 -10.87 -12.43
CA TRP A 112 6.94 -9.89 -12.67
C TRP A 112 8.36 -10.39 -12.40
N SER A 113 8.58 -10.98 -11.21
CA SER A 113 9.88 -11.48 -10.80
C SER A 113 10.30 -12.77 -11.53
N ALA A 114 9.36 -13.67 -11.82
CA ALA A 114 9.60 -14.92 -12.52
C ALA A 114 9.77 -14.73 -14.04
N ASN A 115 9.13 -13.70 -14.58
CA ASN A 115 9.01 -13.45 -16.02
C ASN A 115 9.92 -12.33 -16.51
N ALA A 116 10.76 -11.74 -15.65
CA ALA A 116 11.67 -10.68 -16.06
C ALA A 116 12.59 -11.07 -17.22
N ALA A 117 13.08 -12.30 -17.22
CA ALA A 117 13.92 -12.83 -18.30
C ALA A 117 13.12 -13.20 -19.57
N PHE A 118 11.79 -13.11 -19.52
CA PHE A 118 10.86 -13.45 -20.60
C PHE A 118 9.93 -12.28 -20.96
N ALA A 119 10.33 -11.03 -20.66
CA ALA A 119 9.47 -9.87 -20.82
C ALA A 119 8.99 -9.70 -22.28
N ASP A 120 9.85 -10.01 -23.25
CA ASP A 120 9.51 -9.96 -24.67
C ASP A 120 8.48 -11.03 -25.03
N GLU A 121 8.65 -12.27 -24.55
CA GLU A 121 7.66 -13.33 -24.79
C GLU A 121 6.32 -13.06 -24.11
N VAL A 122 6.32 -12.42 -22.94
CA VAL A 122 5.09 -11.96 -22.27
C VAL A 122 4.39 -10.90 -23.11
N HIS A 123 5.14 -9.92 -23.60
CA HIS A 123 4.61 -8.87 -24.46
C HIS A 123 4.01 -9.42 -25.76
N GLU A 124 4.72 -10.35 -26.41
CA GLU A 124 4.22 -11.02 -27.61
C GLU A 124 2.96 -11.86 -27.35
N ALA A 125 2.89 -12.53 -26.18
CA ALA A 125 1.80 -13.45 -25.86
C ALA A 125 0.54 -12.75 -25.31
N LEU A 126 0.69 -11.62 -24.61
CA LEU A 126 -0.43 -10.86 -24.06
C LEU A 126 -0.80 -9.61 -24.86
N GLY A 127 0.15 -9.06 -25.63
CA GLY A 127 0.06 -7.71 -26.14
C GLY A 127 0.25 -6.62 -25.06
N VAL A 128 0.68 -7.01 -23.85
CA VAL A 128 0.90 -6.10 -22.72
C VAL A 128 2.37 -6.19 -22.32
N SER A 129 3.08 -5.06 -22.36
CA SER A 129 4.45 -4.99 -21.85
C SER A 129 4.46 -4.58 -20.39
N LEU A 130 5.25 -5.27 -19.57
CA LEU A 130 5.54 -4.86 -18.19
C LEU A 130 6.23 -3.49 -18.14
N LEU A 131 6.95 -3.13 -19.20
CA LEU A 131 7.60 -1.83 -19.35
C LEU A 131 6.63 -0.70 -19.68
N SER A 132 5.41 -1.02 -20.12
CA SER A 132 4.37 -0.01 -20.39
C SER A 132 3.47 0.25 -19.18
N VAL A 133 3.65 -0.49 -18.08
CA VAL A 133 2.88 -0.26 -16.85
C VAL A 133 3.50 0.94 -16.12
N ASP A 134 2.70 1.95 -15.84
CA ASP A 134 3.09 3.13 -15.07
C ASP A 134 2.80 2.90 -13.58
N ARG A 135 1.66 2.28 -13.29
CA ARG A 135 1.23 1.96 -11.92
C ARG A 135 0.42 0.68 -11.92
N PHE A 136 0.44 -0.06 -10.83
CA PHE A 136 -0.53 -1.14 -10.61
C PHE A 136 -1.02 -1.16 -9.17
N THR A 137 -2.19 -1.76 -9.01
CA THR A 137 -2.75 -2.15 -7.71
C THR A 137 -3.29 -3.57 -7.83
N GLU A 138 -2.95 -4.44 -6.89
CA GLU A 138 -3.23 -5.86 -6.95
C GLU A 138 -3.73 -6.40 -5.61
N VAL A 139 -4.83 -7.17 -5.64
CA VAL A 139 -5.23 -8.02 -4.53
C VAL A 139 -4.57 -9.40 -4.66
N LEU A 140 -3.72 -9.73 -3.69
CA LEU A 140 -3.13 -11.04 -3.49
C LEU A 140 -4.02 -11.87 -2.57
N SER A 141 -4.82 -12.74 -3.19
CA SER A 141 -5.66 -13.71 -2.48
C SER A 141 -5.77 -15.02 -3.28
N PRO A 142 -4.71 -15.85 -3.35
CA PRO A 142 -4.73 -17.07 -4.14
C PRO A 142 -5.91 -18.00 -3.77
N PRO A 143 -6.65 -18.54 -4.75
CA PRO A 143 -6.37 -18.51 -6.18
C PRO A 143 -7.01 -17.34 -6.95
N ASN A 144 -7.71 -16.42 -6.27
CA ASN A 144 -8.56 -15.37 -6.84
C ASN A 144 -7.86 -14.00 -6.87
N SER A 145 -6.56 -13.96 -7.20
CA SER A 145 -5.82 -12.69 -7.29
C SER A 145 -6.25 -11.89 -8.53
N ALA A 146 -6.20 -10.57 -8.43
CA ALA A 146 -6.53 -9.67 -9.54
C ALA A 146 -5.72 -8.38 -9.43
N ALA A 147 -5.29 -7.83 -10.56
CA ALA A 147 -4.55 -6.59 -10.63
C ALA A 147 -5.16 -5.61 -11.63
N VAL A 148 -5.14 -4.34 -11.27
CA VAL A 148 -5.48 -3.20 -12.11
C VAL A 148 -4.19 -2.56 -12.56
N LEU A 149 -3.98 -2.47 -13.86
CA LEU A 149 -2.79 -1.89 -14.48
C LEU A 149 -3.16 -0.54 -15.10
N HIS A 150 -2.31 0.44 -14.85
CA HIS A 150 -2.34 1.76 -15.46
C HIS A 150 -1.16 1.92 -16.40
N GLY A 151 -1.37 2.68 -17.47
CA GLY A 151 -0.36 3.00 -18.48
C GLY A 151 -0.82 2.65 -19.88
N PRO A 152 0.00 2.97 -20.90
CA PRO A 152 -0.34 2.70 -22.28
C PRO A 152 -0.42 1.20 -22.58
N TYR A 153 -1.55 0.73 -23.07
CA TYR A 153 -1.69 -0.59 -23.67
C TYR A 153 -2.36 -0.49 -25.05
N ASP A 154 -2.00 -1.41 -25.94
CA ASP A 154 -2.53 -1.46 -27.30
C ASP A 154 -3.55 -2.60 -27.40
N THR A 155 -4.83 -2.22 -27.47
CA THR A 155 -5.93 -3.19 -27.55
C THR A 155 -5.94 -3.96 -28.87
N GLU A 156 -5.41 -3.40 -29.96
CA GLU A 156 -5.26 -4.11 -31.24
C GLU A 156 -4.17 -5.18 -31.12
N LEU A 157 -3.10 -4.90 -30.37
CA LEU A 157 -2.05 -5.86 -30.09
C LEU A 157 -2.56 -7.00 -29.19
N ILE A 158 -3.31 -6.68 -28.14
CA ILE A 158 -3.97 -7.68 -27.28
C ILE A 158 -4.95 -8.54 -28.09
N ASP A 159 -5.79 -7.93 -28.94
CA ASP A 159 -6.70 -8.63 -29.84
C ASP A 159 -5.95 -9.58 -30.79
N SER A 160 -4.82 -9.13 -31.33
CA SER A 160 -3.97 -9.93 -32.21
C SER A 160 -3.31 -11.09 -31.48
N ALA A 161 -2.93 -10.90 -30.21
CA ALA A 161 -2.26 -11.92 -29.40
C ALA A 161 -3.24 -12.98 -28.87
N LEU A 162 -4.40 -12.55 -28.36
CA LEU A 162 -5.35 -13.40 -27.63
C LEU A 162 -6.56 -13.85 -28.47
N GLY A 163 -6.69 -13.35 -29.70
CA GLY A 163 -7.75 -13.79 -30.61
C GLY A 163 -9.10 -13.10 -30.35
N GLY A 164 -9.08 -11.77 -30.22
CA GLY A 164 -10.27 -10.93 -30.07
C GLY A 164 -11.05 -11.11 -28.76
N ARG A 165 -11.80 -10.09 -28.37
CA ARG A 165 -12.66 -10.16 -27.17
C ARG A 165 -13.88 -11.05 -27.38
N THR A 166 -14.22 -11.82 -26.35
CA THR A 166 -15.53 -12.48 -26.21
C THR A 166 -16.23 -11.90 -24.99
N GLU A 167 -17.42 -11.32 -25.15
CA GLU A 167 -18.14 -10.67 -24.05
C GLU A 167 -17.26 -9.67 -23.27
N ASP A 168 -16.56 -8.81 -24.01
CA ASP A 168 -15.68 -7.74 -23.51
C ASP A 168 -14.45 -8.19 -22.71
N VAL A 169 -14.16 -9.49 -22.65
CA VAL A 169 -12.96 -10.04 -22.02
C VAL A 169 -12.04 -10.69 -23.05
N TRP A 170 -10.73 -10.62 -22.80
CA TRP A 170 -9.75 -11.48 -23.45
C TRP A 170 -9.41 -12.64 -22.55
N GLN A 171 -9.06 -13.76 -23.19
CA GLN A 171 -8.76 -14.99 -22.49
C GLN A 171 -7.49 -15.62 -23.04
N LEU A 172 -6.59 -15.95 -22.12
CA LEU A 172 -5.38 -16.70 -22.37
C LEU A 172 -5.55 -18.11 -21.79
N GLY A 173 -5.17 -19.12 -22.56
CA GLY A 173 -5.19 -20.51 -22.13
C GLY A 173 -6.59 -21.12 -22.17
N ASP A 174 -6.83 -22.12 -21.31
CA ASP A 174 -8.09 -22.86 -21.28
C ASP A 174 -9.20 -22.02 -20.61
N PRO A 175 -10.35 -21.79 -21.28
CA PRO A 175 -11.46 -21.04 -20.70
C PRO A 175 -12.01 -21.61 -19.39
N ASP A 176 -11.87 -22.92 -19.19
CA ASP A 176 -12.34 -23.61 -17.98
C ASP A 176 -11.31 -23.58 -16.83
N GLY A 177 -10.21 -22.80 -16.98
CA GLY A 177 -9.14 -22.70 -15.98
C GLY A 177 -8.23 -23.94 -15.96
N GLY A 178 -8.23 -24.72 -17.04
CA GLY A 178 -7.29 -25.81 -17.25
C GLY A 178 -5.84 -25.31 -17.39
N LEU A 179 -4.89 -26.13 -16.92
CA LEU A 179 -3.46 -25.86 -17.11
C LEU A 179 -3.11 -26.02 -18.59
N ASP A 180 -2.86 -24.90 -19.28
CA ASP A 180 -2.11 -24.90 -20.54
C ASP A 180 -0.62 -24.72 -20.25
N PRO A 181 0.23 -25.75 -20.46
CA PRO A 181 1.66 -25.66 -20.17
C PRO A 181 2.41 -24.57 -20.95
N GLU A 182 1.94 -24.20 -22.15
CA GLU A 182 2.58 -23.14 -22.94
C GLU A 182 2.23 -21.77 -22.36
N ALA A 183 0.96 -21.52 -22.02
CA ALA A 183 0.54 -20.32 -21.31
C ALA A 183 1.12 -20.24 -19.88
N ALA A 184 1.25 -21.39 -19.20
CA ALA A 184 1.78 -21.49 -17.85
C ALA A 184 3.26 -21.11 -17.77
N ARG A 185 3.98 -21.26 -18.88
CA ARG A 185 5.38 -20.84 -18.99
C ARG A 185 5.54 -19.32 -19.02
N LEU A 186 4.52 -18.61 -19.50
CA LEU A 186 4.65 -17.20 -19.88
C LEU A 186 3.97 -16.25 -18.89
N ILE A 187 2.74 -16.52 -18.45
CA ILE A 187 1.90 -15.44 -17.90
C ILE A 187 1.36 -15.73 -16.50
N ALA A 188 1.19 -17.00 -16.12
CA ALA A 188 0.82 -17.35 -14.76
C ALA A 188 1.15 -18.82 -14.47
N PRO A 189 1.58 -19.18 -13.24
CA PRO A 189 1.71 -20.60 -12.84
C PRO A 189 0.41 -21.40 -13.04
N SER A 190 -0.75 -20.73 -13.11
CA SER A 190 -2.06 -21.32 -13.35
C SER A 190 -2.32 -21.76 -14.80
N GLY A 191 -1.54 -21.31 -15.77
CA GLY A 191 -1.73 -21.67 -17.19
C GLY A 191 -2.97 -21.06 -17.85
N SER A 192 -3.59 -20.05 -17.22
CA SER A 192 -4.70 -19.29 -17.77
C SER A 192 -4.65 -17.84 -17.27
N GLY A 193 -5.29 -16.94 -18.00
CA GLY A 193 -5.42 -15.54 -17.62
C GLY A 193 -6.63 -14.90 -18.30
N THR A 194 -7.28 -13.97 -17.61
CA THR A 194 -8.41 -13.19 -18.13
C THR A 194 -8.09 -11.72 -18.00
N LEU A 195 -8.31 -10.98 -19.08
CA LEU A 195 -8.07 -9.54 -19.15
C LEU A 195 -9.37 -8.82 -19.50
N MET A 196 -9.56 -7.62 -18.96
CA MET A 196 -10.68 -6.75 -19.30
C MET A 196 -10.25 -5.29 -19.22
N GLU A 197 -10.65 -4.51 -20.22
CA GLU A 197 -10.52 -3.06 -20.19
C GLU A 197 -11.67 -2.45 -19.38
N VAL A 198 -11.35 -1.60 -18.40
CA VAL A 198 -12.31 -0.91 -17.55
C VAL A 198 -11.83 0.49 -17.23
N ASP A 199 -12.62 1.52 -17.58
CA ASP A 199 -12.32 2.94 -17.34
C ASP A 199 -10.88 3.34 -17.72
N ASP A 200 -10.46 3.00 -18.95
CA ASP A 200 -9.12 3.21 -19.51
C ASP A 200 -7.99 2.47 -18.77
N ARG A 201 -8.32 1.47 -17.93
CA ARG A 201 -7.37 0.60 -17.22
C ARG A 201 -7.48 -0.84 -17.70
N LEU A 202 -6.43 -1.63 -17.44
CA LEU A 202 -6.45 -3.05 -17.75
C LEU A 202 -6.54 -3.86 -16.46
N LEU A 203 -7.68 -4.54 -16.25
CA LEU A 203 -7.83 -5.53 -15.20
C LEU A 203 -7.31 -6.87 -15.71
N ILE A 204 -6.46 -7.54 -14.91
CA ILE A 204 -5.96 -8.88 -15.18
C ILE A 204 -6.17 -9.79 -13.97
N ALA A 205 -6.57 -11.03 -14.21
CA ALA A 205 -6.61 -12.07 -13.19
C ALA A 205 -6.08 -13.41 -13.75
N PRO A 206 -5.39 -14.24 -12.94
CA PRO A 206 -4.97 -15.59 -13.33
C PRO A 206 -6.12 -16.59 -13.53
N ARG A 207 -7.35 -16.18 -13.21
CA ARG A 207 -8.58 -16.95 -13.40
C ARG A 207 -9.71 -16.06 -13.91
N PRO A 208 -10.74 -16.61 -14.58
CA PRO A 208 -11.85 -15.82 -15.08
C PRO A 208 -12.69 -15.16 -13.99
N GLU A 209 -12.91 -15.81 -12.85
CA GLU A 209 -13.93 -15.43 -11.88
C GLU A 209 -13.81 -13.98 -11.37
N PRO A 210 -12.64 -13.46 -10.96
CA PRO A 210 -12.51 -12.07 -10.51
C PRO A 210 -12.91 -11.05 -11.59
N VAL A 211 -12.53 -11.30 -12.85
CA VAL A 211 -12.84 -10.40 -13.97
C VAL A 211 -14.30 -10.49 -14.36
N THR A 212 -14.83 -11.70 -14.55
CA THR A 212 -16.22 -11.90 -15.00
C THR A 212 -17.22 -11.44 -13.95
N SER A 213 -16.93 -11.63 -12.66
CA SER A 213 -17.82 -11.16 -11.59
C SER A 213 -17.87 -9.63 -11.49
N LEU A 214 -16.75 -8.94 -11.71
CA LEU A 214 -16.72 -7.49 -11.79
C LEU A 214 -17.50 -6.99 -13.01
N ARG A 215 -17.22 -7.54 -14.21
CA ARG A 215 -17.94 -7.24 -15.46
C ARG A 215 -19.46 -7.35 -15.31
N ASP A 216 -19.91 -8.43 -14.67
CA ASP A 216 -21.32 -8.74 -14.51
C ASP A 216 -21.98 -7.99 -13.34
N ASN A 217 -21.23 -7.10 -12.67
CA ASN A 217 -21.64 -6.35 -11.47
C ASN A 217 -22.14 -7.29 -10.33
N GLN A 218 -21.43 -8.40 -10.14
CA GLN A 218 -21.73 -9.42 -9.12
C GLN A 218 -20.67 -9.47 -8.01
N ALA A 219 -19.50 -8.89 -8.23
CA ALA A 219 -18.45 -8.77 -7.23
C ALA A 219 -18.77 -7.65 -6.22
N THR A 220 -18.49 -7.90 -4.95
CA THR A 220 -18.23 -6.83 -3.97
C THR A 220 -16.77 -6.40 -4.13
N THR A 221 -16.52 -5.10 -4.12
CA THR A 221 -15.20 -4.50 -4.30
C THR A 221 -14.75 -3.77 -3.03
N PHE A 222 -13.45 -3.51 -2.90
CA PHE A 222 -12.89 -2.90 -1.68
C PHE A 222 -13.27 -1.43 -1.48
N ASP A 223 -13.84 -0.75 -2.48
CA ASP A 223 -14.42 0.59 -2.31
C ASP A 223 -15.69 0.60 -1.44
N GLU A 224 -16.31 -0.55 -1.22
CA GLU A 224 -17.41 -0.72 -0.26
C GLU A 224 -16.91 -0.92 1.19
N ASP A 225 -15.61 -1.18 1.40
CA ASP A 225 -14.97 -1.30 2.72
C ASP A 225 -14.46 0.07 3.17
N ALA A 226 -15.28 0.80 3.93
CA ALA A 226 -14.97 2.17 4.35
C ALA A 226 -13.63 2.30 5.11
N PRO A 227 -13.27 1.41 6.06
CA PRO A 227 -11.93 1.37 6.64
C PRO A 227 -10.78 1.16 5.63
N ALA A 228 -10.96 0.29 4.61
CA ALA A 228 -9.97 0.09 3.56
C ALA A 228 -9.76 1.38 2.74
N VAL A 229 -10.86 2.01 2.32
CA VAL A 229 -10.86 3.26 1.56
C VAL A 229 -10.18 4.37 2.36
N ALA A 230 -10.55 4.56 3.63
CA ALA A 230 -9.95 5.58 4.49
C ALA A 230 -8.43 5.37 4.64
N THR A 231 -7.99 4.12 4.76
CA THR A 231 -6.55 3.78 4.83
C THR A 231 -5.83 4.12 3.54
N ALA A 232 -6.43 3.80 2.39
CA ALA A 232 -5.87 4.11 1.08
C ALA A 232 -5.82 5.62 0.81
N GLU A 233 -6.89 6.35 1.17
CA GLU A 233 -6.95 7.82 1.03
C GLU A 233 -5.89 8.53 1.88
N ALA A 234 -5.66 8.05 3.11
CA ALA A 234 -4.61 8.57 3.98
C ALA A 234 -3.20 8.29 3.44
N LEU A 235 -2.98 7.15 2.77
CA LEU A 235 -1.74 6.89 2.05
C LEU A 235 -1.61 7.77 0.79
N ASP A 236 -2.67 7.92 -0.01
CA ASP A 236 -2.70 8.76 -1.21
C ASP A 236 -2.51 10.26 -0.91
N ALA A 237 -2.77 10.70 0.32
CA ALA A 237 -2.48 12.06 0.78
C ALA A 237 -0.97 12.35 0.89
N GLU A 238 -0.15 11.31 0.86
CA GLU A 238 1.29 11.37 0.99
C GLU A 238 1.99 10.73 -0.24
N PRO A 239 3.20 11.17 -0.61
CA PRO A 239 3.97 10.48 -1.65
C PRO A 239 4.29 9.02 -1.28
N TRP A 240 4.23 8.11 -2.24
CA TRP A 240 4.73 6.74 -2.06
C TRP A 240 5.05 6.14 -3.44
N TYR A 241 6.11 5.33 -3.52
CA TYR A 241 6.41 4.57 -4.74
C TYR A 241 5.91 3.13 -4.65
N SER A 242 5.75 2.60 -3.43
CA SER A 242 5.18 1.28 -3.19
C SER A 242 4.30 1.32 -1.95
N ALA A 243 3.13 0.71 -2.01
CA ALA A 243 2.20 0.62 -0.90
C ALA A 243 1.72 -0.82 -0.70
N THR A 244 1.35 -1.13 0.53
CA THR A 244 0.72 -2.40 0.89
C THR A 244 -0.39 -2.14 1.90
N LEU A 245 -1.61 -2.59 1.62
CA LEU A 245 -2.73 -2.61 2.55
C LEU A 245 -2.99 -4.04 2.97
N ILE A 246 -3.07 -4.25 4.27
CA ILE A 246 -3.39 -5.53 4.86
C ILE A 246 -4.62 -5.29 5.71
N PRO A 247 -5.77 -5.94 5.40
CA PRO A 247 -6.85 -5.96 6.37
C PRO A 247 -6.30 -6.64 7.58
N ASP A 248 -6.71 -6.18 8.74
CA ASP A 248 -6.26 -6.78 9.97
C ASP A 248 -6.55 -8.29 9.98
N PRO A 249 -5.55 -9.15 9.68
CA PRO A 249 -5.91 -10.35 8.95
C PRO A 249 -6.38 -11.44 9.91
N TYR A 250 -6.00 -11.35 11.18
CA TYR A 250 -6.23 -12.36 12.18
C TYR A 250 -6.02 -11.66 13.50
N GLY A 251 -6.84 -11.98 14.51
CA GLY A 251 -6.46 -11.79 15.91
C GLY A 251 -5.05 -12.35 16.21
N PRO A 252 -4.65 -12.42 17.48
CA PRO A 252 -3.25 -12.64 17.88
C PRO A 252 -2.57 -13.73 17.04
N PRO A 253 -1.27 -13.57 16.68
CA PRO A 253 -0.54 -14.58 15.91
C PRO A 253 -0.85 -15.99 16.45
N ASP A 254 -1.12 -16.94 15.54
CA ASP A 254 -1.54 -18.30 15.88
C ASP A 254 -0.74 -18.79 17.11
N PRO A 255 -1.39 -19.15 18.23
CA PRO A 255 -0.71 -19.66 19.42
C PRO A 255 0.26 -20.82 19.12
N ALA A 256 0.06 -21.54 18.01
CA ALA A 256 0.99 -22.56 17.54
C ALA A 256 2.35 -22.01 17.06
N MET A 257 2.44 -20.74 16.61
CA MET A 257 3.71 -20.05 16.34
C MET A 257 4.38 -19.53 17.61
N LEU A 258 3.60 -19.17 18.64
CA LEU A 258 4.07 -18.78 19.96
C LEU A 258 4.29 -20.03 20.84
N LEU A 259 5.14 -20.95 20.38
CA LEU A 259 5.48 -22.18 21.09
C LEU A 259 5.77 -21.90 22.59
N GLU A 260 4.87 -22.37 23.46
CA GLU A 260 5.00 -22.56 24.91
C GLU A 260 5.25 -21.32 25.80
N MET A 261 5.35 -20.10 25.26
CA MET A 261 5.67 -18.91 26.05
C MET A 261 4.41 -18.12 26.44
N ASP A 262 4.33 -17.71 27.69
CA ASP A 262 3.21 -16.89 28.18
C ASP A 262 3.20 -15.52 27.48
N ILE A 263 2.02 -14.94 27.37
CA ILE A 263 1.73 -13.65 26.77
C ILE A 263 2.54 -12.54 27.43
N GLU A 264 2.56 -12.53 28.77
CA GLU A 264 3.30 -11.57 29.58
C GLU A 264 4.81 -11.78 29.44
N GLU A 265 5.26 -13.04 29.32
CA GLU A 265 6.68 -13.36 29.11
C GLU A 265 7.17 -12.90 27.73
N PHE A 266 6.32 -12.99 26.70
CA PHE A 266 6.59 -12.49 25.36
C PHE A 266 6.71 -10.97 25.32
N GLU A 267 5.75 -10.24 25.92
CA GLU A 267 5.80 -8.77 26.01
C GLU A 267 7.00 -8.30 26.82
N ALA A 268 7.32 -8.98 27.93
CA ALA A 268 8.51 -8.69 28.70
C ALA A 268 9.80 -8.92 27.89
N ALA A 269 9.82 -9.92 27.00
CA ALA A 269 10.96 -10.19 26.13
C ALA A 269 11.14 -9.12 25.03
N LEU A 270 10.04 -8.64 24.45
CA LEU A 270 10.05 -7.62 23.40
C LEU A 270 10.11 -6.18 23.93
N GLY A 271 9.76 -5.97 25.20
CA GLY A 271 9.84 -4.68 25.88
C GLY A 271 8.66 -3.75 25.60
N TYR A 272 7.52 -4.26 25.13
CA TYR A 272 6.32 -3.47 24.84
C TYR A 272 5.03 -4.28 25.00
N GLU A 273 3.90 -3.58 25.18
CA GLU A 273 2.54 -4.14 25.10
C GLU A 273 2.07 -4.15 23.64
N GLY A 274 1.44 -5.24 23.18
CA GLY A 274 0.96 -5.35 21.79
C GLY A 274 -0.08 -4.28 21.43
N LEU A 275 -0.18 -3.95 20.14
CA LEU A 275 -1.20 -3.01 19.67
C LEU A 275 -2.61 -3.56 19.93
N LEU A 276 -3.56 -2.66 20.14
CA LEU A 276 -4.99 -2.90 20.12
C LEU A 276 -5.48 -3.21 18.69
N PRO A 277 -6.65 -3.85 18.54
CA PRO A 277 -7.23 -4.13 17.22
C PRO A 277 -7.38 -2.87 16.36
N PHE A 278 -7.01 -3.01 15.08
CA PHE A 278 -7.31 -2.05 14.02
C PHE A 278 -8.05 -2.78 12.90
N ALA A 279 -8.67 -2.05 11.97
CA ALA A 279 -9.39 -2.63 10.84
C ALA A 279 -8.44 -2.88 9.65
N TRP A 280 -7.55 -1.92 9.37
CA TRP A 280 -6.61 -1.97 8.27
C TRP A 280 -5.28 -1.33 8.65
N LEU A 281 -4.20 -1.91 8.12
CA LEU A 281 -2.88 -1.30 8.07
C LEU A 281 -2.51 -1.00 6.63
N GLY A 282 -2.17 0.25 6.34
CA GLY A 282 -1.50 0.68 5.13
C GLY A 282 -0.04 0.98 5.39
N VAL A 283 0.88 0.47 4.58
CA VAL A 283 2.30 0.79 4.63
C VAL A 283 2.74 1.31 3.27
N GLY A 284 3.08 2.60 3.19
CA GLY A 284 3.70 3.25 2.03
C GLY A 284 5.21 3.39 2.21
N LEU A 285 5.96 3.23 1.13
CA LEU A 285 7.40 3.44 1.05
C LEU A 285 7.70 4.60 0.12
N ASP A 286 8.64 5.44 0.52
CA ASP A 286 9.05 6.62 -0.24
C ASP A 286 10.54 6.91 -0.05
N LEU A 287 11.07 7.82 -0.86
CA LEU A 287 12.45 8.28 -0.78
C LEU A 287 12.50 9.81 -0.92
N ASP A 288 12.80 10.49 0.19
CA ASP A 288 13.01 11.94 0.22
C ASP A 288 14.53 12.25 0.19
N GLY A 289 15.05 12.49 -1.01
CA GLY A 289 16.47 12.63 -1.24
C GLY A 289 17.22 11.32 -1.00
N GLU A 290 17.94 11.22 0.12
CA GLU A 290 18.61 9.98 0.54
C GLU A 290 17.87 9.26 1.69
N ALA A 291 16.83 9.88 2.25
CA ALA A 291 16.09 9.35 3.39
C ALA A 291 14.99 8.39 2.92
N HIS A 292 15.09 7.13 3.31
CA HIS A 292 14.05 6.14 3.08
C HIS A 292 12.93 6.32 4.12
N LEU A 293 11.74 6.67 3.65
CA LEU A 293 10.59 6.91 4.50
C LEU A 293 9.61 5.74 4.45
N VAL A 294 9.11 5.36 5.61
CA VAL A 294 8.02 4.39 5.77
C VAL A 294 6.85 5.12 6.41
N ARG A 295 5.72 5.14 5.71
CA ARG A 295 4.47 5.72 6.17
C ARG A 295 3.54 4.59 6.56
N ALA A 296 3.20 4.49 7.83
CA ALA A 296 2.26 3.50 8.34
C ALA A 296 0.95 4.19 8.75
N VAL A 297 -0.16 3.72 8.19
CA VAL A 297 -1.53 4.17 8.47
C VAL A 297 -2.29 3.04 9.14
N TYR A 298 -2.71 3.25 10.38
CA TYR A 298 -3.58 2.31 11.10
C TYR A 298 -4.97 2.91 11.17
N THR A 299 -5.95 2.29 10.53
CA THR A 299 -7.35 2.70 10.61
C THR A 299 -8.07 1.80 11.61
N HIS A 300 -8.66 2.39 12.64
CA HIS A 300 -9.33 1.70 13.74
C HIS A 300 -10.85 1.75 13.58
N LEU A 301 -11.55 1.02 14.46
CA LEU A 301 -13.02 1.08 14.53
C LEU A 301 -13.55 2.27 15.33
N ASP A 302 -12.69 2.90 16.15
CA ASP A 302 -13.02 4.06 16.96
C ASP A 302 -11.79 4.90 17.31
N GLU A 303 -12.04 6.18 17.63
CA GLU A 303 -11.03 7.18 17.96
C GLU A 303 -10.28 6.87 19.27
N ASP A 304 -10.93 6.22 20.25
CA ASP A 304 -10.29 5.86 21.52
C ASP A 304 -9.18 4.81 21.29
N SER A 305 -9.46 3.82 20.44
CA SER A 305 -8.50 2.80 20.03
C SER A 305 -7.32 3.38 19.25
N ALA A 306 -7.59 4.35 18.36
CA ALA A 306 -6.53 5.06 17.62
C ALA A 306 -5.59 5.82 18.58
N HIS A 307 -6.13 6.59 19.53
CA HIS A 307 -5.31 7.31 20.51
C HIS A 307 -4.48 6.37 21.38
N ALA A 308 -5.07 5.26 21.85
CA ALA A 308 -4.34 4.28 22.65
C ALA A 308 -3.24 3.58 21.84
N ASN A 309 -3.49 3.24 20.57
CA ASN A 309 -2.47 2.67 19.71
C ASN A 309 -1.36 3.63 19.35
N ALA A 310 -1.62 4.94 19.25
CA ALA A 310 -0.56 5.92 19.05
C ALA A 310 0.47 5.87 20.20
N GLU A 311 0.02 5.85 21.45
CA GLU A 311 0.93 5.74 22.61
C GLU A 311 1.75 4.43 22.57
N LEU A 312 1.13 3.32 22.16
CA LEU A 312 1.81 2.03 22.02
C LEU A 312 2.81 2.01 20.85
N LEU A 313 2.46 2.57 19.70
CA LEU A 313 3.34 2.69 18.53
C LEU A 313 4.58 3.51 18.86
N GLU A 314 4.42 4.65 19.53
CA GLU A 314 5.57 5.46 19.99
C GLU A 314 6.48 4.64 20.92
N ALA A 315 5.90 3.90 21.88
CA ALA A 315 6.65 3.06 22.79
C ALA A 315 7.39 1.92 22.08
N ILE A 316 6.76 1.27 21.09
CA ILE A 316 7.37 0.19 20.29
C ILE A 316 8.56 0.72 19.51
N VAL A 317 8.42 1.84 18.79
CA VAL A 317 9.51 2.37 17.95
C VAL A 317 10.68 2.86 18.81
N THR A 318 10.40 3.54 19.92
CA THR A 318 11.44 4.18 20.74
C THR A 318 12.13 3.22 21.72
N GLY A 319 11.41 2.21 22.23
CA GLY A 319 11.89 1.33 23.31
C GLY A 319 11.72 -0.17 23.05
N GLY A 320 10.93 -0.57 22.06
CA GLY A 320 10.64 -1.96 21.73
C GLY A 320 11.76 -2.67 20.97
N ARG A 321 11.58 -3.98 20.80
CA ARG A 321 12.50 -4.86 20.07
C ARG A 321 11.78 -5.67 19.01
N THR A 322 12.46 -5.97 17.91
CA THR A 322 12.02 -6.90 16.87
C THR A 322 11.93 -8.32 17.44
N LEU A 323 11.31 -9.25 16.71
CA LEU A 323 11.27 -10.68 17.05
C LEU A 323 12.65 -11.33 17.14
N GLN A 324 13.68 -10.74 16.49
CA GLN A 324 15.08 -11.19 16.60
C GLN A 324 15.82 -10.50 17.76
N GLY A 325 15.12 -9.70 18.57
CA GLY A 325 15.62 -9.04 19.78
C GLY A 325 16.44 -7.77 19.55
N GLN A 326 16.50 -7.25 18.32
CA GLN A 326 17.14 -5.96 18.03
C GLN A 326 16.21 -4.80 18.40
N PRO A 327 16.70 -3.67 18.92
CA PRO A 327 15.88 -2.47 19.10
C PRO A 327 15.27 -1.98 17.78
N TYR A 328 14.00 -1.54 17.78
CA TYR A 328 13.43 -0.87 16.61
C TYR A 328 14.15 0.43 16.27
N SER A 329 14.69 1.12 17.28
CA SER A 329 15.48 2.34 17.11
C SER A 329 16.84 2.14 16.43
N ASP A 330 17.29 0.88 16.27
CA ASP A 330 18.45 0.58 15.42
C ASP A 330 18.06 0.53 13.93
N HIS A 331 16.77 0.46 13.61
CA HIS A 331 16.23 0.36 12.25
C HIS A 331 15.49 1.62 11.80
N PHE A 332 14.79 2.28 12.71
CA PHE A 332 13.92 3.41 12.41
C PHE A 332 14.09 4.58 13.38
N GLU A 333 13.99 5.79 12.83
CA GLU A 333 13.76 7.01 13.58
C GLU A 333 12.29 7.43 13.40
N LEU A 334 11.58 7.62 14.51
CA LEU A 334 10.23 8.19 14.48
C LEU A 334 10.31 9.67 14.09
N ARG A 335 9.79 10.02 12.92
CA ARG A 335 9.74 11.41 12.42
C ARG A 335 8.48 12.10 12.90
N THR A 336 7.33 11.49 12.65
CA THR A 336 6.03 12.00 13.06
C THR A 336 5.12 10.86 13.51
N LEU A 337 4.23 11.18 14.43
CA LEU A 337 3.13 10.33 14.85
C LEU A 337 1.92 11.23 15.08
N GLU A 338 0.88 11.03 14.31
CA GLU A 338 -0.31 11.87 14.30
C GLU A 338 -1.55 10.99 14.45
N VAL A 339 -2.57 11.52 15.13
CA VAL A 339 -3.86 10.86 15.31
C VAL A 339 -4.93 11.78 14.75
N GLU A 340 -5.67 11.27 13.76
CA GLU A 340 -6.76 11.98 13.10
C GLU A 340 -8.03 11.12 13.13
N GLY A 341 -8.90 11.37 14.11
CA GLY A 341 -10.10 10.57 14.31
C GLY A 341 -9.77 9.11 14.58
N GLU A 342 -10.20 8.22 13.68
CA GLU A 342 -10.00 6.77 13.77
C GLU A 342 -8.63 6.31 13.23
N GLN A 343 -7.81 7.24 12.74
CA GLN A 343 -6.54 6.92 12.08
C GLN A 343 -5.32 7.33 12.91
N VAL A 344 -4.30 6.48 12.89
CA VAL A 344 -2.95 6.81 13.34
C VAL A 344 -2.03 6.82 12.13
N LEU A 345 -1.41 7.96 11.85
CA LEU A 345 -0.42 8.12 10.80
C LEU A 345 0.97 8.24 11.42
N MET A 346 1.86 7.34 11.05
CA MET A 346 3.23 7.29 11.56
C MET A 346 4.21 7.39 10.40
N THR A 347 5.14 8.33 10.47
CA THR A 347 6.26 8.41 9.52
C THR A 347 7.55 8.01 10.22
N LEU A 348 8.21 7.02 9.66
CA LEU A 348 9.50 6.52 10.10
C LEU A 348 10.55 6.82 9.03
N GLU A 349 11.73 7.24 9.45
CA GLU A 349 12.91 7.23 8.59
C GLU A 349 13.74 5.98 8.88
N GLN A 350 14.13 5.24 7.85
CA GLN A 350 14.99 4.08 8.00
C GLN A 350 16.45 4.53 8.16
N LEU A 351 17.06 4.21 9.32
CA LEU A 351 18.36 4.75 9.74
C LEU A 351 19.56 4.05 9.12
N ASP A 352 19.52 2.71 9.06
CA ASP A 352 20.58 1.88 8.50
C ASP A 352 19.98 0.52 8.09
N GLY A 353 20.12 0.14 6.81
CA GLY A 353 19.64 -1.16 6.33
C GLY A 353 19.29 -1.17 4.85
N ALA A 354 19.16 -2.37 4.27
CA ALA A 354 18.64 -2.52 2.92
C ALA A 354 17.20 -1.95 2.86
N PRO A 355 16.77 -1.29 1.77
CA PRO A 355 15.41 -0.70 1.65
C PRO A 355 14.23 -1.68 1.79
N GLY A 356 14.52 -2.96 2.04
CA GLY A 356 13.54 -3.99 2.33
C GLY A 356 13.39 -4.38 3.80
N VAL A 357 13.98 -3.64 4.75
CA VAL A 357 13.80 -3.94 6.19
C VAL A 357 12.34 -3.80 6.59
N ALA A 358 11.70 -2.65 6.33
CA ALA A 358 10.29 -2.43 6.68
C ALA A 358 9.38 -3.50 6.06
N ARG A 359 9.62 -3.82 4.79
CA ARG A 359 8.87 -4.86 4.09
C ARG A 359 9.12 -6.27 4.65
N SER A 360 10.36 -6.61 4.97
CA SER A 360 10.70 -7.88 5.62
C SER A 360 10.01 -7.99 6.98
N MET A 361 9.97 -6.90 7.74
CA MET A 361 9.30 -6.85 9.03
C MET A 361 7.77 -7.01 8.89
N LEU A 362 7.17 -6.38 7.87
CA LEU A 362 5.77 -6.57 7.51
C LEU A 362 5.47 -8.04 7.19
N GLN A 363 6.31 -8.69 6.37
CA GLN A 363 6.16 -10.11 6.01
C GLN A 363 6.36 -11.05 7.21
N GLN A 364 7.24 -10.69 8.14
CA GLN A 364 7.53 -11.47 9.35
C GLN A 364 6.51 -11.24 10.48
N ARG A 365 5.54 -10.34 10.25
CA ARG A 365 4.55 -9.95 11.24
C ARG A 365 5.14 -9.40 12.54
N GLU A 366 6.14 -8.53 12.39
CA GLU A 366 6.75 -7.80 13.49
C GLU A 366 5.69 -6.94 14.21
N GLY A 367 5.76 -6.82 15.53
CA GLY A 367 4.68 -6.20 16.30
C GLY A 367 4.52 -4.68 16.10
N LEU A 368 5.43 -4.04 15.37
CA LEU A 368 5.18 -2.69 14.83
C LEU A 368 4.02 -2.69 13.82
N PHE A 369 3.85 -3.75 13.04
CA PHE A 369 2.90 -3.81 11.92
C PHE A 369 1.68 -4.70 12.20
N PHE A 370 1.60 -5.33 13.36
CA PHE A 370 0.53 -6.26 13.69
C PHE A 370 0.11 -6.07 15.14
N TYR A 371 -1.20 -6.10 15.35
CA TYR A 371 -1.79 -6.06 16.69
C TYR A 371 -1.83 -7.45 17.33
N ARG A 372 -2.26 -7.45 18.59
CA ARG A 372 -2.38 -8.64 19.41
C ARG A 372 -3.83 -8.98 19.76
#